data_AF-A0A0R2LC51-F1
#
_entry.id   AF-A0A0R2LC51-F1
#
_cell.length_a   1.000
_cell.length_b   1.000
_cell.length_c   1.000
_cell.angle_alpha   90.00
_cell.angle_beta   90.00
_cell.angle_gamma   90.00
#
_symmetry.space_group_name_H-M   'P 1'
#
loop_
_entity.id
_entity.type
_entity.pdbx_description
1 polymer ?
#
loop_
_entity_poly.entity_id
_entity_poly.type
_entity_poly.pdbx_seq_one_letter_code
_entity_poly.pdbx_strand_id
1 'polypeptide(L)'
;MADKNQKITIDPQAFALAVLGGNTQRPDEENKRYIKRQLTLYLESTLLVQDFNELEETSFHLAKTKQRNEILEKVIERRYS
;
A
#
# COMPACT_ATOMS: atom_id res chain seq x y z
N MET A 1 3.78 -6.59 -17.59
CA MET A 1 4.65 -7.10 -16.52
C MET A 1 5.01 -5.89 -15.66
N ALA A 2 4.55 -5.83 -14.42
CA ALA A 2 4.85 -4.70 -13.55
C ALA A 2 6.36 -4.68 -13.25
N ASP A 3 6.98 -3.54 -13.49
CA ASP A 3 8.39 -3.32 -13.20
C ASP A 3 8.60 -3.49 -11.69
N LYS A 4 9.35 -4.52 -11.28
CA LYS A 4 9.57 -4.86 -9.85
C LYS A 4 10.27 -3.75 -9.05
N ASN A 5 10.64 -2.65 -9.71
CA ASN A 5 11.36 -1.50 -9.15
C ASN A 5 10.51 -0.23 -9.01
N GLN A 6 9.19 -0.28 -9.20
CA GLN A 6 8.31 0.87 -8.93
C GLN A 6 7.70 0.76 -7.52
N LYS A 7 8.11 1.67 -6.61
CA LYS A 7 7.46 1.86 -5.30
C LYS A 7 6.01 2.24 -5.54
N ILE A 8 5.08 1.49 -4.97
CA ILE A 8 3.66 1.87 -4.97
C ILE A 8 3.39 2.69 -3.72
N THR A 9 2.61 3.75 -3.84
CA THR A 9 2.12 4.51 -2.69
C THR A 9 0.68 4.89 -2.97
N ILE A 10 -0.22 4.55 -2.07
CA ILE A 10 -1.65 4.74 -2.22
C ILE A 10 -2.06 5.93 -1.34
N ASP A 11 -2.80 6.89 -1.89
CA ASP A 11 -3.38 7.97 -1.08
C ASP A 11 -4.48 7.39 -0.15
N PRO A 12 -4.32 7.45 1.18
CA PRO A 12 -5.25 6.79 2.10
C PRO A 12 -6.67 7.35 2.01
N GLN A 13 -6.81 8.66 1.81
CA GLN A 13 -8.12 9.30 1.75
C GLN A 13 -8.88 8.91 0.48
N ALA A 14 -8.22 8.99 -0.68
CA ALA A 14 -8.80 8.61 -1.96
C ALA A 14 -9.18 7.13 -1.97
N PHE A 15 -8.35 6.25 -1.39
CA PHE A 15 -8.68 4.84 -1.23
C PHE A 15 -9.91 4.64 -0.35
N ALA A 16 -9.92 5.24 0.85
CA ALA A 16 -11.05 5.11 1.77
C ALA A 16 -12.35 5.61 1.12
N LEU A 17 -12.33 6.75 0.43
CA LEU A 17 -13.49 7.27 -0.29
C LEU A 17 -13.96 6.35 -1.42
N ALA A 18 -13.05 5.72 -2.16
CA ALA A 18 -13.40 4.73 -3.17
C ALA A 18 -14.08 3.49 -2.56
N VAL A 19 -13.59 3.02 -1.41
CA VAL A 19 -14.20 1.91 -0.66
C VAL A 19 -15.60 2.28 -0.17
N LEU A 20 -15.80 3.50 0.36
CA LEU A 20 -17.12 3.99 0.77
C LEU A 20 -18.09 4.09 -0.41
N GLY A 21 -17.62 4.53 -1.58
CA GLY A 21 -18.44 4.69 -2.79
C GLY A 21 -19.12 3.40 -3.25
N GLY A 22 -18.53 2.24 -2.97
CA GLY A 22 -19.12 0.93 -3.25
C GLY A 22 -20.08 0.42 -2.16
N ASN A 23 -20.21 1.14 -1.04
CA ASN A 23 -20.88 0.64 0.15
C ASN A 23 -22.19 1.39 0.42
N THR A 24 -23.22 1.10 -0.35
CA THR A 24 -24.53 1.75 -0.20
C THR A 24 -25.25 1.35 1.08
N GLN A 25 -26.22 2.17 1.47
CA GLN A 25 -27.16 1.83 2.54
C GLN A 25 -27.98 0.62 2.12
N ARG A 26 -28.19 -0.32 3.05
CA ARG A 26 -28.97 -1.53 2.78
C ARG A 26 -30.48 -1.23 2.86
N PRO A 27 -31.34 -2.03 2.20
CA PRO A 27 -32.77 -1.98 2.45
C PRO A 27 -33.04 -2.14 3.95
N ASP A 28 -33.95 -1.32 4.48
CA ASP A 28 -34.37 -1.31 5.89
C ASP A 28 -33.26 -0.98 6.92
N GLU A 29 -32.08 -0.51 6.47
CA GLU A 29 -31.03 -0.06 7.37
C GLU A 29 -31.35 1.36 7.88
N GLU A 30 -31.37 1.55 9.20
CA GLU A 30 -31.49 2.89 9.78
C GLU A 30 -30.28 3.78 9.43
N ASN A 31 -30.53 5.06 9.13
CA ASN A 31 -29.48 6.04 8.80
C ASN A 31 -28.35 6.08 9.84
N LYS A 32 -28.69 6.00 11.14
CA LYS A 32 -27.69 6.01 12.22
C LYS A 32 -26.77 4.80 12.15
N ARG A 33 -27.31 3.62 11.83
CA ARG A 33 -26.53 2.39 11.64
C ARG A 33 -25.67 2.48 10.39
N TYR A 34 -26.25 2.96 9.30
CA TYR A 34 -25.54 3.19 8.04
C TYR A 34 -24.33 4.12 8.21
N ILE A 35 -24.53 5.30 8.80
CA ILE A 35 -23.47 6.30 9.00
C ILE A 35 -22.35 5.75 9.89
N LYS A 36 -22.69 5.04 10.97
CA LYS A 36 -21.67 4.38 11.83
C LYS A 36 -20.83 3.39 11.03
N ARG A 37 -21.49 2.58 10.19
CA ARG A 37 -20.82 1.60 9.32
C ARG A 37 -19.90 2.27 8.30
N GLN A 38 -20.31 3.39 7.70
CA GLN A 38 -19.46 4.20 6.82
C GLN A 38 -18.24 4.76 7.56
N LEU A 39 -18.45 5.30 8.76
CA LEU A 39 -17.34 5.84 9.58
C LEU A 39 -16.33 4.76 9.95
N THR A 40 -16.79 3.59 10.39
CA THR A 40 -15.93 2.46 10.69
C THR A 40 -15.14 2.04 9.45
N LEU A 41 -15.81 1.87 8.31
CA LEU A 41 -15.17 1.45 7.07
C LEU A 41 -14.12 2.47 6.58
N TYR A 42 -14.39 3.76 6.74
CA TYR A 42 -13.45 4.83 6.39
C TYR A 42 -12.16 4.72 7.23
N LEU A 43 -12.31 4.59 8.55
CA LEU A 43 -11.19 4.52 9.47
C LEU A 43 -10.35 3.25 9.23
N GLU A 44 -11.02 2.10 9.09
CA GLU A 44 -10.36 0.82 8.80
C GLU A 44 -9.61 0.85 7.46
N SER A 45 -10.24 1.38 6.41
CA SER A 45 -9.62 1.49 5.08
C SER A 45 -8.41 2.42 5.09
N THR A 46 -8.49 3.52 5.85
CA THR A 46 -7.39 4.48 6.01
C THR A 46 -6.20 3.81 6.70
N LEU A 47 -6.43 3.14 7.83
CA LEU A 47 -5.39 2.43 8.58
C LEU A 47 -4.75 1.33 7.73
N LEU A 48 -5.56 0.53 7.04
CA LEU A 48 -5.07 -0.57 6.20
C LEU A 48 -4.12 -0.08 5.10
N VAL A 49 -4.42 1.06 4.47
CA VAL A 49 -3.55 1.63 3.44
C VAL A 49 -2.30 2.28 4.03
N GLN A 50 -2.40 2.89 5.21
CA GLN A 50 -1.22 3.39 5.91
C GLN A 50 -0.25 2.25 6.21
N ASP A 51 -0.75 1.15 6.79
CA ASP A 51 0.05 -0.05 7.07
C ASP A 51 0.66 -0.62 5.79
N PHE A 52 -0.11 -0.69 4.69
CA PHE A 52 0.40 -1.12 3.40
C PHE A 52 1.55 -0.24 2.91
N ASN A 53 1.37 1.09 2.95
CA ASN A 53 2.38 2.05 2.48
C ASN A 53 3.69 1.94 3.28
N GLU A 54 3.61 1.74 4.60
CA GLU A 54 4.78 1.54 5.48
C GLU A 54 5.53 0.23 5.16
N LEU A 55 4.79 -0.86 4.93
CA LEU A 55 5.36 -2.15 4.55
C LEU A 55 5.99 -2.11 3.15
N GLU A 56 5.36 -1.43 2.20
CA GLU A 56 5.86 -1.23 0.84
C GLU A 56 7.15 -0.40 0.85
N GLU A 57 7.21 0.67 1.64
CA GLU A 57 8.44 1.44 1.83
C GLU A 57 9.59 0.57 2.35
N THR A 58 9.34 -0.21 3.40
CA THR A 58 10.34 -1.11 3.99
C THR A 58 10.84 -2.14 2.98
N SER A 59 9.91 -2.80 2.28
CA SER A 59 10.20 -3.83 1.29
C SER A 59 10.99 -3.28 0.11
N PHE A 60 10.63 -2.08 -0.35
CA PHE A 60 11.30 -1.39 -1.44
C PHE A 60 12.75 -1.01 -1.09
N HIS A 61 13.00 -0.54 0.14
CA HIS A 61 14.34 -0.25 0.62
C HIS A 61 15.23 -1.50 0.69
N LEU A 62 14.69 -2.63 1.15
CA LEU A 62 15.40 -3.91 1.12
C LEU A 62 15.75 -4.33 -0.31
N ALA A 63 14.81 -4.23 -1.24
CA ALA A 63 15.01 -4.59 -2.65
C ALA A 63 16.13 -3.75 -3.29
N LYS A 64 16.14 -2.42 -3.08
CA LYS A 64 17.21 -1.53 -3.57
C LYS A 64 18.57 -1.86 -2.97
N THR A 65 18.62 -2.21 -1.69
CA THR A 65 19.87 -2.57 -1.00
C THR A 65 20.44 -3.86 -1.58
N LYS A 66 19.60 -4.88 -1.78
CA LYS A 66 20.00 -6.13 -2.43
C LYS A 66 20.53 -5.89 -3.84
N GLN A 67 19.82 -5.10 -4.64
CA GLN A 67 20.27 -4.74 -5.99
C GLN A 67 21.63 -4.03 -5.99
N ARG A 68 21.86 -3.10 -5.05
CA ARG A 68 23.14 -2.42 -4.90
C ARG A 68 24.26 -3.42 -4.58
N ASN A 69 24.03 -4.35 -3.66
CA ASN A 69 25.03 -5.34 -3.25
C ASN A 69 25.38 -6.28 -4.40
N GLU A 70 24.40 -6.75 -5.17
CA GLU A 70 24.63 -7.57 -6.36
C GLU A 70 25.46 -6.84 -7.43
N ILE A 71 25.28 -5.53 -7.59
CA ILE A 71 26.10 -4.71 -8.50
C ILE A 71 27.53 -4.60 -7.97
N LEU A 72 27.71 -4.36 -6.67
CA LEU A 72 29.03 -4.26 -6.04
C LEU A 72 29.82 -5.56 -6.15
N GLU A 73 29.18 -6.70 -5.90
CA GLU A 73 29.78 -8.03 -6.06
C GLU A 73 30.30 -8.25 -7.49
N LYS A 74 29.48 -7.97 -8.51
CA LYS A 74 29.90 -8.07 -9.93
C LYS A 74 31.06 -7.15 -10.29
N VAL A 75 31.13 -5.96 -9.70
CA VAL A 75 32.25 -5.03 -9.92
C VAL A 75 33.53 -5.55 -9.28
N ILE A 76 33.45 -6.13 -8.09
CA ILE A 76 34.58 -6.75 -7.39
C ILE A 76 35.08 -7.97 -8.18
N GLU A 77 34.19 -8.89 -8.57
CA GLU A 77 34.54 -10.07 -9.38
C GLU A 77 35.30 -9.67 -10.66
N ARG A 78 34.83 -8.64 -11.38
CA ARG A 78 35.51 -8.13 -12.58
C ARG A 78 36.89 -7.53 -12.34
N ARG A 79 37.19 -7.03 -11.14
CA ARG A 79 38.48 -6.38 -10.83
C ARG A 79 39.55 -7.36 -10.36
N TYR A 80 39.15 -8.50 -9.83
CA TYR A 80 40.05 -9.52 -9.31
C TYR A 80 40.09 -10.80 -10.17
N SER A 81 39.50 -10.75 -11.37
CA SER A 81 39.61 -11.78 -12.43
C SER A 81 40.57 -11.34 -13.53
#